data_AF-A0A838J6A2-F1
#
_entry.id   AF-A0A838J6A2-F1
#
_cell.length_a   1.000
_cell.length_b   1.000
_cell.length_c   1.000
_cell.angle_alpha   90.00
_cell.angle_beta   90.00
_cell.angle_gamma   90.00
#
_symmetry.space_group_name_H-M   'P 1'
#
loop_
_entity.id
_entity.type
_entity.pdbx_description
1 polymer ?
#
loop_
_entity_poly.entity_id
_entity_poly.type
_entity_poly.pdbx_seq_one_letter_code
_entity_poly.pdbx_strand_id
1 'polypeptide(L)'
;FYRMAEQTWQESGRAGKPRLLACVYYALGPNAERGRDAIIHYHAFSEPFGRLVIEHAFADTTSAIQTITERFRQIGTDELTFFPCLPELNQIQRLTDVLDRSSLV
;
A
#
# COMPACT_ATOMS: atom_id res chain seq x y z
N PHE A 1 5.27 12.33 7.30
CA PHE A 1 6.14 12.33 6.11
C PHE A 1 5.58 13.19 4.97
N TYR A 2 4.36 12.97 4.49
CA TYR A 2 3.79 13.72 3.34
C TYR A 2 3.76 15.26 3.50
N ARG A 3 3.15 15.78 4.58
CA ARG A 3 3.15 17.24 4.84
C ARG A 3 4.55 17.86 4.94
N MET A 4 5.51 17.10 5.47
CA MET A 4 6.89 17.57 5.57
C MET A 4 7.53 17.67 4.18
N ALA A 5 7.28 16.70 3.29
CA ALA A 5 7.75 16.77 1.91
C ALA A 5 7.17 17.97 1.16
N GLU A 6 5.87 18.25 1.35
CA GLU A 6 5.22 19.44 0.77
C GLU A 6 5.82 20.74 1.31
N GLN A 7 5.98 20.84 2.63
CA GLN A 7 6.55 22.01 3.27
C GLN A 7 7.98 22.28 2.77
N THR A 8 8.85 21.27 2.79
CA THR A 8 10.24 21.41 2.31
C THR A 8 10.29 21.77 0.81
N TRP A 9 9.35 21.28 0.00
CA TRP A 9 9.27 21.66 -1.41
C TRP A 9 9.01 23.16 -1.59
N GLN A 10 8.04 23.70 -0.83
CA GLN A 10 7.71 25.13 -0.86
C GLN A 10 8.85 25.98 -0.29
N GLU A 11 9.42 25.58 0.85
CA GLU A 11 10.55 26.27 1.48
C GLU A 11 11.78 26.33 0.56
N SER A 12 11.94 25.34 -0.32
CA SER A 12 13.01 25.31 -1.33
C SER A 12 12.71 26.15 -2.57
N GLY A 13 11.59 26.90 -2.60
CA GLY A 13 11.20 27.76 -3.72
C GLY A 13 10.82 27.01 -5.00
N ARG A 14 10.47 25.72 -4.91
CA ARG A 14 10.13 24.91 -6.09
C ARG A 14 8.68 25.15 -6.49
N ALA A 15 8.44 25.35 -7.78
CA ALA A 15 7.09 25.52 -8.32
C ALA A 15 6.21 24.27 -8.14
N GLY A 16 4.89 24.47 -8.04
CA GLY A 16 3.91 23.39 -7.93
C GLY A 16 3.97 22.64 -6.59
N LYS A 17 3.81 21.30 -6.64
CA LYS A 17 3.86 20.40 -5.49
C LYS A 17 4.73 19.17 -5.80
N PRO A 18 5.32 18.49 -4.79
CA PRO A 18 5.96 17.20 -5.02
C PRO A 18 4.93 16.17 -5.50
N ARG A 19 5.38 15.18 -6.28
CA ARG A 19 4.59 13.96 -6.53
C ARG A 19 4.74 13.03 -5.34
N LEU A 20 3.62 12.65 -4.74
CA LEU A 20 3.58 11.80 -3.55
C LEU A 20 3.17 10.38 -3.94
N LEU A 21 4.12 9.45 -3.87
CA LEU A 21 3.92 8.03 -4.20
C LEU A 21 3.91 7.21 -2.90
N ALA A 22 2.99 6.25 -2.81
CA ALA A 22 2.90 5.31 -1.70
C ALA A 22 2.92 3.87 -2.21
N CYS A 23 3.40 2.96 -1.35
CA CYS A 23 3.48 1.54 -1.64
C CYS A 23 2.85 0.75 -0.49
N VAL A 24 2.08 -0.27 -0.85
CA VAL A 24 1.43 -1.19 0.09
C VAL A 24 1.63 -2.62 -0.37
N TYR A 25 1.82 -3.51 0.58
CA TYR A 25 1.83 -4.94 0.35
C TYR A 25 0.41 -5.50 0.36
N TYR A 26 0.16 -6.56 -0.39
CA TYR A 26 -1.11 -7.25 -0.33
C TYR A 26 -1.01 -8.75 -0.60
N ALA A 27 -2.02 -9.47 -0.13
CA ALA A 27 -2.25 -10.87 -0.48
C ALA A 27 -3.76 -11.13 -0.50
N LEU A 28 -4.29 -11.78 -1.53
CA LEU A 28 -5.72 -12.05 -1.66
C LEU A 28 -6.00 -13.51 -1.97
N GLY A 29 -7.13 -14.02 -1.49
CA GLY A 29 -7.59 -15.38 -1.73
C GLY A 29 -7.35 -16.34 -0.56
N PRO A 30 -7.50 -17.66 -0.78
CA PRO A 30 -7.52 -18.65 0.31
C PRO A 30 -6.26 -18.76 1.16
N ASN A 31 -5.15 -18.20 0.67
CA ASN A 31 -3.82 -18.29 1.26
C ASN A 31 -3.28 -16.92 1.70
N ALA A 32 -4.15 -15.90 1.80
CA ALA A 32 -3.75 -14.51 2.03
C ALA A 32 -2.98 -14.33 3.36
N GLU A 33 -3.25 -15.17 4.35
CA GLU A 33 -2.56 -15.18 5.64
C GLU A 33 -1.05 -15.39 5.51
N ARG A 34 -0.59 -16.16 4.51
CA ARG A 34 0.84 -16.38 4.22
C ARG A 34 1.57 -15.10 3.81
N GLY A 35 0.85 -14.04 3.43
CA GLY A 35 1.44 -12.75 3.09
C GLY A 35 2.18 -12.12 4.27
N ARG A 36 1.69 -12.32 5.51
CA ARG A 36 2.36 -11.84 6.73
C ARG A 36 3.74 -12.48 6.89
N ASP A 37 3.81 -13.79 6.71
CA ASP A 37 5.08 -14.55 6.82
C ASP A 37 6.08 -14.10 5.76
N ALA A 38 5.61 -13.85 4.52
CA ALA A 38 6.45 -13.31 3.45
C ALA A 38 7.03 -11.92 3.82
N ILE A 39 6.23 -11.04 4.43
CA ILE A 39 6.69 -9.71 4.87
C ILE A 39 7.72 -9.83 6.01
N ILE A 40 7.47 -10.68 7.01
CA ILE A 40 8.42 -10.92 8.10
C ILE A 40 9.74 -11.47 7.54
N HIS A 41 9.67 -12.45 6.64
CA HIS A 41 10.85 -13.04 6.03
C HIS A 41 11.65 -12.02 5.19
N TYR A 42 10.96 -11.21 4.37
CA TYR A 42 11.61 -10.16 3.57
C TYR A 42 12.28 -9.10 4.46
N HIS A 43 11.69 -8.77 5.60
CA HIS A 43 12.24 -7.83 6.57
C HIS A 43 12.98 -8.53 7.73
N ALA A 44 13.53 -9.73 7.55
CA ALA A 44 14.22 -10.46 8.62
C ALA A 44 15.42 -9.71 9.23
N PHE A 45 15.97 -8.73 8.49
CA PHE A 45 17.00 -7.81 8.99
C PHE A 45 16.48 -6.81 10.06
N SER A 46 15.16 -6.64 10.18
CA SER A 46 14.51 -5.78 11.16
C SER A 46 13.08 -6.26 11.44
N GLU A 47 12.94 -7.17 12.40
CA GLU A 47 11.64 -7.67 12.85
C GLU A 47 10.67 -6.55 13.31
N PRO A 48 11.10 -5.50 14.05
CA PRO A 48 10.21 -4.39 14.39
C PRO A 48 9.66 -3.67 13.16
N PHE A 49 10.48 -3.51 12.12
CA PHE A 49 10.04 -2.89 10.88
C PHE A 49 9.06 -3.79 10.11
N GLY A 50 9.32 -5.09 10.03
CA GLY A 50 8.40 -6.05 9.43
C GLY A 50 7.00 -6.01 10.06
N ARG A 51 6.93 -5.90 11.40
CA ARG A 51 5.65 -5.71 12.11
C ARG A 51 4.95 -4.39 11.76
N LEU A 52 5.69 -3.28 11.70
CA LEU A 52 5.14 -1.98 11.29
C LEU A 52 4.56 -2.04 9.87
N VAL A 53 5.22 -2.76 8.95
CA VAL A 53 4.71 -2.97 7.59
C VAL A 53 3.41 -3.77 7.61
N ILE A 54 3.33 -4.86 8.39
CA ILE A 54 2.09 -5.65 8.51
C ILE A 54 0.94 -4.81 9.08
N GLU A 55 1.22 -3.96 10.08
CA GLU A 55 0.20 -3.17 10.76
C GLU A 55 -0.31 -2.01 9.89
N HIS A 56 0.58 -1.34 9.16
CA HIS A 56 0.25 -0.08 8.51
C HIS A 56 0.23 -0.13 6.98
N ALA A 57 0.89 -1.11 6.35
CA ALA A 57 1.11 -1.13 4.91
C ALA A 57 0.88 -2.52 4.30
N PHE A 58 -0.01 -3.33 4.89
CA PHE A 58 -0.43 -4.63 4.36
C PHE A 58 -1.95 -4.76 4.34
N ALA A 59 -2.48 -5.38 3.29
CA ALA A 59 -3.91 -5.67 3.14
C ALA A 59 -4.12 -7.10 2.66
N ASP A 60 -4.85 -7.91 3.44
CA ASP A 60 -5.11 -9.33 3.15
C ASP A 60 -6.58 -9.65 2.84
N THR A 61 -7.42 -8.62 2.74
CA THR A 61 -8.86 -8.74 2.45
C THR A 61 -9.33 -7.66 1.49
N THR A 62 -10.44 -7.91 0.79
CA THR A 62 -11.10 -6.92 -0.08
C THR A 62 -11.38 -5.61 0.65
N SER A 63 -11.91 -5.65 1.86
CA SER A 63 -12.23 -4.46 2.64
C SER A 63 -10.96 -3.72 3.10
N ALA A 64 -9.88 -4.44 3.42
CA ALA A 64 -8.59 -3.83 3.73
C ALA A 64 -7.99 -3.08 2.53
N ILE A 65 -8.10 -3.64 1.31
CA ILE A 65 -7.68 -2.95 0.08
C ILE A 65 -8.45 -1.65 -0.12
N GLN A 66 -9.77 -1.67 0.08
CA GLN A 66 -10.60 -0.46 -0.05
C GLN A 66 -10.23 0.58 1.01
N THR A 67 -10.10 0.14 2.26
CA THR A 67 -9.75 1.01 3.40
C THR A 67 -8.38 1.67 3.20
N ILE A 68 -7.38 0.90 2.78
CA ILE A 68 -6.03 1.42 2.59
C ILE A 68 -5.96 2.39 1.41
N THR A 69 -6.69 2.10 0.33
CA THR A 69 -6.82 2.98 -0.84
C THR A 69 -7.38 4.34 -0.43
N GLU A 70 -8.51 4.32 0.30
CA GLU A 70 -9.16 5.56 0.72
C GLU A 70 -8.29 6.36 1.69
N ARG A 71 -7.63 5.69 2.63
CA ARG A 71 -6.70 6.34 3.56
C ARG A 71 -5.57 7.07 2.83
N PHE A 72 -4.96 6.45 1.82
CA PHE A 72 -3.89 7.10 1.05
C PHE A 72 -4.41 8.18 0.09
N ARG A 73 -5.63 8.05 -0.42
CA ARG A 73 -6.32 9.12 -1.15
C ARG A 73 -6.49 10.36 -0.25
N GLN A 74 -6.97 10.18 0.98
CA GLN A 74 -7.16 11.27 1.95
C GLN A 74 -5.86 11.95 2.37
N ILE A 75 -4.74 11.22 2.34
CA ILE A 75 -3.40 11.77 2.57
C ILE A 75 -2.96 12.69 1.42
N GLY A 76 -3.59 12.60 0.23
CA GLY A 76 -3.23 13.37 -0.95
C GLY A 76 -2.16 12.72 -1.82
N THR A 77 -2.00 11.39 -1.73
CA THR A 77 -1.10 10.66 -2.62
C THR A 77 -1.55 10.78 -4.08
N ASP A 78 -0.59 10.97 -4.99
CA ASP A 78 -0.85 11.01 -6.42
C ASP A 78 -0.87 9.60 -7.04
N GLU A 79 -0.23 8.63 -6.37
CA GLU A 79 -0.13 7.24 -6.84
C GLU A 79 0.03 6.26 -5.67
N LEU A 80 -0.70 5.15 -5.73
CA LEU A 80 -0.61 4.05 -4.77
C LEU A 80 -0.29 2.75 -5.51
N THR A 81 0.86 2.16 -5.20
CA THR A 81 1.30 0.88 -5.78
C THR A 81 1.01 -0.28 -4.83
N PHE A 82 0.43 -1.36 -5.36
CA PHE A 82 0.16 -2.60 -4.63
C PHE A 82 1.19 -3.68 -5.00
N PHE A 83 1.97 -4.15 -4.03
CA PHE A 83 2.95 -5.22 -4.19
C PHE A 83 2.41 -6.56 -3.69
N PRO A 84 2.26 -7.58 -4.56
CA PRO A 84 1.80 -8.89 -4.13
C PRO A 84 2.87 -9.58 -3.27
N CYS A 85 2.47 -10.11 -2.12
CA CYS A 85 3.34 -10.91 -1.25
C CYS A 85 3.41 -12.38 -1.66
N LEU A 86 2.47 -12.84 -2.49
CA LEU A 86 2.36 -14.23 -2.90
C LEU A 86 2.67 -14.38 -4.40
N PRO A 87 3.26 -15.52 -4.82
CA PRO A 87 3.75 -15.71 -6.18
C PRO A 87 2.65 -16.05 -7.20
N GLU A 88 1.39 -16.23 -6.78
CA GLU A 88 0.33 -16.61 -7.70
C GLU A 88 -0.02 -15.45 -8.64
N LEU A 89 0.05 -15.68 -9.96
CA LEU A 89 -0.28 -14.65 -10.96
C LEU A 89 -1.71 -14.12 -10.83
N ASN A 90 -2.62 -14.91 -10.26
CA ASN A 90 -4.00 -14.48 -10.01
C ASN A 90 -4.13 -13.38 -8.94
N GLN A 91 -3.06 -13.03 -8.20
CA GLN A 91 -3.06 -11.87 -7.31
C GLN A 91 -3.44 -10.60 -8.05
N ILE A 92 -2.92 -10.42 -9.27
CA ILE A 92 -3.20 -9.24 -10.11
C ILE A 92 -4.69 -9.20 -10.47
N GLN A 93 -5.25 -10.31 -10.97
CA GLN A 93 -6.67 -10.38 -11.30
C GLN A 93 -7.56 -10.12 -10.08
N ARG A 94 -7.23 -10.72 -8.93
CA ARG A 94 -7.98 -10.51 -7.68
C ARG A 94 -7.97 -9.05 -7.25
N LEU A 95 -6.83 -8.37 -7.37
CA LEU A 95 -6.73 -6.95 -7.07
C LEU A 95 -7.59 -6.12 -8.03
N THR A 96 -7.52 -6.39 -9.33
CA THR A 96 -8.37 -5.73 -10.34
C THR A 96 -9.85 -5.91 -10.01
N ASP A 97 -10.29 -7.14 -9.71
CA ASP A 97 -11.69 -7.43 -9.36
C ASP A 97 -12.16 -6.63 -8.12
N VAL A 98 -11.28 -6.36 -7.16
CA VAL A 98 -11.59 -5.56 -5.96
C VAL A 98 -11.73 -4.08 -6.33
N LEU A 99 -10.82 -3.54 -7.14
CA LEU A 99 -10.77 -2.13 -7.51
C LEU A 99 -11.87 -1.74 -8.50
N ASP A 100 -12.22 -2.62 -9.44
CA ASP A 100 -13.31 -2.39 -10.41
C ASP A 100 -14.67 -2.31 -9.70
N ARG A 101 -14.89 -3.13 -8.66
CA ARG A 101 -16.09 -3.07 -7.82
C ARG A 101 -16.19 -1.80 -6.99
N SER A 102 -15.05 -1.19 -6.64
CA SER A 102 -14.98 0.07 -5.92
C SER A 102 -15.24 1.29 -6.79
N SER A 103 -15.13 1.17 -8.11
CA SER A 103 -15.39 2.25 -9.07
C SER A 103 -16.89 2.42 -9.39
N LEU A 104 -17.76 1.59 -8.79
CA LEU A 104 -19.21 1.57 -8.99
C LEU A 104 -20.01 2.24 -7.86
N VAL A 105 -19.35 2.96 -6.95
CA VAL A 105 -19.99 3.74 -5.87
C VAL A 105 -19.54 5.19 -5.94
#